data_AF-A5B5M8-F1
#
_entry.id   AF-A5B5M8-F1
#
_cell.length_a   1.000
_cell.length_b   1.000
_cell.length_c   1.000
_cell.angle_alpha   90.00
_cell.angle_beta   90.00
_cell.angle_gamma   90.00
#
_symmetry.space_group_name_H-M   'P 1'
#
loop_
_entity.id
_entity.type
_entity.pdbx_description
1 polymer ?
#
loop_
_entity_poly.entity_id
_entity_poly.type
_entity_poly.pdbx_seq_one_letter_code
_entity_poly.pdbx_strand_id
1 'polypeptide(L)'
;MSLPCQKDLQNARPVAESYAIGKPSAVECIERVASNLNETGVPIAMAQSSVDMECVQSISGSPTPPARATVSKNKEFWSPKEMVEGDIEEFSRTLLQKRQFFHSHRAQPMALDQVLSDRDSEDEVDDDIADFEDRRMLDDFVDVTKDEKQFMHLWNSFVRKQRVLADGHIPWACEAFSKLHGQELVQAPAIFWCWRLFMIKLWNHGLLDARTMNSCNLVLEGYRNEVSDTMKS
;
A
#
# COMPACT_ATOMS: atom_id res chain seq x y z
N MET A 1 27.67 -17.20 -76.00
CA MET A 1 29.00 -16.55 -76.00
C MET A 1 29.26 -15.99 -74.61
N SER A 2 30.37 -16.46 -74.05
CA SER A 2 31.21 -15.88 -73.00
C SER A 2 30.61 -15.37 -71.68
N LEU A 3 30.82 -16.25 -70.69
CA LEU A 3 30.89 -16.14 -69.24
C LEU A 3 31.80 -15.00 -68.67
N PRO A 4 31.82 -14.82 -67.32
CA PRO A 4 32.06 -13.59 -66.57
C PRO A 4 33.40 -13.60 -65.79
N CYS A 5 33.61 -12.60 -64.92
CA CYS A 5 34.68 -12.55 -63.90
C CYS A 5 33.98 -12.31 -62.54
N GLN A 6 33.94 -13.14 -61.49
CA GLN A 6 34.73 -14.24 -60.92
C GLN A 6 35.96 -13.79 -60.07
N LYS A 7 35.79 -13.73 -58.72
CA LYS A 7 36.49 -14.51 -57.63
C LYS A 7 37.48 -13.64 -56.83
N ASP A 8 37.88 -13.87 -55.57
CA ASP A 8 37.71 -14.89 -54.49
C ASP A 8 38.17 -14.21 -53.17
N LEU A 9 37.58 -14.43 -51.98
CA LEU A 9 37.83 -15.45 -50.93
C LEU A 9 39.24 -15.52 -50.29
N GLN A 10 39.20 -15.53 -48.93
CA GLN A 10 40.12 -16.19 -47.95
C GLN A 10 41.50 -15.51 -47.74
N ASN A 11 42.15 -15.47 -46.56
CA ASN A 11 42.12 -16.32 -45.37
C ASN A 11 42.97 -15.70 -44.22
N ALA A 12 42.76 -16.23 -43.00
CA ALA A 12 43.73 -16.47 -41.90
C ALA A 12 44.34 -15.34 -41.02
N ARG A 13 44.25 -15.58 -39.69
CA ARG A 13 44.88 -14.93 -38.49
C ARG A 13 46.40 -15.28 -38.38
N PRO A 14 47.18 -15.04 -37.28
CA PRO A 14 46.99 -14.29 -36.00
C PRO A 14 48.21 -13.43 -35.56
N VAL A 15 48.06 -12.47 -34.62
CA VAL A 15 49.09 -12.12 -33.61
C VAL A 15 48.39 -11.55 -32.36
N ALA A 16 48.84 -12.02 -31.19
CA ALA A 16 48.34 -11.70 -29.85
C ALA A 16 49.24 -10.65 -29.17
N GLU A 17 48.63 -9.82 -28.31
CA GLU A 17 49.22 -9.16 -27.12
C GLU A 17 48.03 -8.48 -26.39
N SER A 18 47.40 -9.08 -25.37
CA SER A 18 47.83 -9.21 -23.97
C SER A 18 47.93 -7.88 -23.20
N TYR A 19 46.78 -7.33 -22.76
CA TYR A 19 46.68 -6.57 -21.50
C TYR A 19 45.38 -6.96 -20.80
N ALA A 20 45.54 -7.61 -19.65
CA ALA A 20 44.45 -8.15 -18.84
C ALA A 20 43.64 -7.04 -18.17
N ILE A 21 42.33 -7.01 -18.41
CA ILE A 21 41.35 -6.34 -17.56
C ILE A 21 40.37 -7.42 -17.11
N GLY A 22 40.52 -7.83 -15.86
CA GLY A 22 39.69 -8.83 -15.22
C GLY A 22 38.24 -8.36 -15.12
N LYS A 23 37.32 -9.26 -15.47
CA LYS A 23 35.88 -9.13 -15.19
C LYS A 23 35.64 -9.19 -13.68
N PRO A 24 34.76 -8.37 -13.08
CA PRO A 24 34.23 -8.68 -11.77
C PRO A 24 33.14 -9.76 -11.89
N SER A 25 33.31 -10.82 -11.12
CA SER A 25 32.33 -11.88 -10.89
C SER A 25 31.25 -11.39 -9.92
N ALA A 26 30.01 -11.80 -10.13
CA ALA A 26 28.82 -11.36 -9.40
C ALA A 26 28.70 -11.90 -7.96
N VAL A 27 29.82 -12.06 -7.25
CA VAL A 27 29.85 -12.62 -5.88
C VAL A 27 30.61 -11.73 -4.89
N GLU A 28 30.94 -10.48 -5.24
CA GLU A 28 31.74 -9.59 -4.39
C GLU A 28 31.06 -8.26 -4.05
N CYS A 29 29.74 -8.29 -3.78
CA CYS A 29 29.00 -7.10 -3.31
C CYS A 29 28.30 -7.26 -1.96
N ILE A 30 28.59 -8.33 -1.20
CA ILE A 30 27.88 -8.57 0.09
C ILE A 30 28.75 -8.30 1.33
N GLU A 31 30.04 -8.03 1.20
CA GLU A 31 30.92 -7.98 2.37
C GLU A 31 31.50 -6.59 2.70
N ARG A 32 30.66 -5.55 2.84
CA ARG A 32 31.11 -4.25 3.40
C ARG A 32 30.15 -3.49 4.33
N VAL A 33 29.11 -4.11 4.89
CA VAL A 33 28.22 -3.40 5.85
C VAL A 33 28.25 -4.01 7.26
N ALA A 34 29.27 -4.82 7.59
CA ALA A 34 29.39 -5.48 8.90
C ALA A 34 30.56 -4.97 9.77
N SER A 35 31.02 -3.74 9.58
CA SER A 35 32.05 -3.15 10.44
C SER A 35 31.88 -1.65 10.54
N ASN A 36 30.92 -1.22 11.37
CA ASN A 36 30.92 0.06 12.07
C ASN A 36 29.66 0.12 12.93
N LEU A 37 29.71 -0.49 14.11
CA LEU A 37 28.87 -0.14 15.26
C LEU A 37 29.44 -0.92 16.44
N ASN A 38 30.55 -0.41 16.98
CA ASN A 38 30.92 -0.72 18.34
C ASN A 38 31.09 0.59 19.11
N GLU A 39 30.43 0.62 20.27
CA GLU A 39 30.58 1.54 21.39
C GLU A 39 30.10 2.99 21.24
N THR A 40 28.94 3.29 21.82
CA THR A 40 28.84 4.13 23.04
C THR A 40 27.45 3.91 23.65
N GLY A 41 27.41 3.42 24.89
CA GLY A 41 26.19 3.03 25.59
C GLY A 41 25.31 4.21 26.04
N VAL A 42 23.99 4.00 25.98
CA VAL A 42 22.98 4.84 26.62
C VAL A 42 21.95 3.91 27.26
N PRO A 43 21.60 4.08 28.55
CA PRO A 43 20.79 3.10 29.28
C PRO A 43 19.31 3.19 28.93
N ILE A 44 18.65 2.04 29.00
CA ILE A 44 17.20 1.86 28.85
C ILE A 44 16.49 2.59 30.00
N ALA A 45 15.69 3.61 29.68
CA ALA A 45 14.87 4.33 30.64
C ALA A 45 13.66 3.48 31.04
N MET A 46 13.58 3.12 32.31
CA MET A 46 12.36 2.59 32.95
C MET A 46 11.34 3.72 33.11
N ALA A 47 10.08 3.47 32.77
CA ALA A 47 8.99 4.40 33.03
C ALA A 47 8.80 4.58 34.55
N GLN A 48 9.23 5.71 35.09
CA GLN A 48 8.88 6.14 36.44
C GLN A 48 7.67 7.07 36.37
N SER A 49 6.62 6.69 37.10
CA SER A 49 5.48 7.52 37.45
C SER A 49 5.97 8.71 38.28
N SER A 50 6.05 9.90 37.69
CA SER A 50 6.26 11.16 38.42
C SER A 50 4.98 11.99 38.41
N VAL A 51 4.41 12.12 39.60
CA VAL A 51 3.41 13.11 39.95
C VAL A 51 4.08 14.49 39.95
N ASP A 52 3.26 15.51 39.68
CA ASP A 52 3.42 16.94 39.96
C ASP A 52 4.03 17.85 38.87
N MET A 53 3.18 18.75 38.38
CA MET A 53 3.58 19.98 37.70
C MET A 53 2.62 21.09 38.16
N GLU A 54 3.08 21.87 39.14
CA GLU A 54 2.42 23.09 39.64
C GLU A 54 2.29 24.13 38.51
N CYS A 55 1.05 24.48 38.16
CA CYS A 55 0.76 25.66 37.36
C CYS A 55 0.35 26.80 38.29
N VAL A 56 1.19 27.85 38.30
CA VAL A 56 1.07 29.06 39.10
C VAL A 56 -0.25 29.79 38.78
N GLN A 57 -1.13 29.94 39.78
CA GLN A 57 -2.31 30.78 39.72
C GLN A 57 -2.02 32.17 40.29
N SER A 58 -2.23 33.22 39.48
CA SER A 58 -2.26 34.61 39.93
C SER A 58 -3.60 34.92 40.59
N ILE A 59 -3.55 35.43 41.82
CA ILE A 59 -4.70 35.84 42.66
C ILE A 59 -5.03 37.32 42.40
N SER A 60 -6.31 37.68 42.29
CA SER A 60 -6.84 38.93 42.88
C SER A 60 -8.37 38.92 43.01
N GLY A 61 -8.87 39.12 44.23
CA GLY A 61 -10.26 39.48 44.55
C GLY A 61 -11.03 38.47 45.43
N SER A 62 -11.35 38.85 46.67
CA SER A 62 -12.17 38.09 47.65
C SER A 62 -13.41 38.92 48.06
N PRO A 63 -14.38 38.44 48.88
CA PRO A 63 -14.79 37.07 49.21
C PRO A 63 -16.33 36.84 49.15
N THR A 64 -16.80 35.65 48.79
CA THR A 64 -18.04 35.05 49.34
C THR A 64 -18.06 33.55 49.01
N PRO A 65 -18.19 32.64 50.00
CA PRO A 65 -18.19 31.22 49.71
C PRO A 65 -19.59 30.76 49.28
N PRO A 66 -19.80 30.13 48.11
CA PRO A 66 -20.97 29.31 47.93
C PRO A 66 -20.77 28.02 48.72
N ALA A 67 -21.86 27.57 49.36
CA ALA A 67 -21.92 26.40 50.20
C ALA A 67 -21.25 25.18 49.56
N ARG A 68 -20.45 24.49 50.37
CA ARG A 68 -19.80 23.22 50.06
C ARG A 68 -20.89 22.18 49.80
N ALA A 69 -21.27 22.01 48.53
CA ALA A 69 -22.02 20.84 48.10
C ALA A 69 -21.09 19.63 48.28
N THR A 70 -21.34 18.85 49.31
CA THR A 70 -20.77 17.51 49.46
C THR A 70 -21.30 16.67 48.30
N VAL A 71 -20.51 16.58 47.23
CA VAL A 71 -20.69 15.53 46.22
C VAL A 71 -20.38 14.23 46.91
N SER A 72 -21.43 13.55 47.38
CA SER A 72 -21.38 12.15 47.75
C SER A 72 -20.91 11.40 46.51
N LYS A 73 -19.62 11.02 46.49
CA LYS A 73 -19.06 10.08 45.51
C LYS A 73 -19.60 8.69 45.84
N ASN A 74 -20.89 8.49 45.61
CA ASN A 74 -21.47 7.16 45.50
C ASN A 74 -21.27 6.73 44.06
N LYS A 75 -20.00 6.51 43.68
CA LYS A 75 -19.70 5.79 42.46
C LYS A 75 -19.86 4.33 42.83
N GLU A 76 -21.08 3.82 42.70
CA GLU A 76 -21.28 2.37 42.72
C GLU A 76 -20.48 1.80 41.57
N PHE A 77 -19.31 1.27 41.93
CA PHE A 77 -18.45 0.54 41.03
C PHE A 77 -19.08 -0.84 40.86
N TRP A 78 -20.06 -0.93 39.95
CA TRP A 78 -20.68 -2.19 39.58
C TRP A 78 -19.63 -3.06 38.88
N SER A 79 -19.36 -4.23 39.47
CA SER A 79 -18.33 -5.15 38.98
C SER A 79 -18.83 -5.78 37.68
N PRO A 80 -18.08 -5.74 36.56
CA PRO A 80 -18.51 -6.27 35.26
C PRO A 80 -18.84 -7.78 35.22
N LYS A 81 -18.59 -8.52 36.31
CA LYS A 81 -18.75 -9.98 36.37
C LYS A 81 -20.20 -10.48 36.50
N GLU A 82 -21.17 -9.59 36.74
CA GLU A 82 -22.58 -9.97 37.00
C GLU A 82 -23.59 -9.43 35.97
N MET A 83 -23.16 -8.68 34.96
CA MET A 83 -24.06 -8.09 33.98
C MET A 83 -24.30 -9.03 32.79
N VAL A 84 -25.56 -9.14 32.37
CA VAL A 84 -25.93 -9.78 31.09
C VAL A 84 -25.48 -8.85 29.95
N GLU A 85 -25.10 -9.41 28.80
CA GLU A 85 -24.61 -8.67 27.61
C GLU A 85 -25.47 -7.43 27.28
N GLY A 86 -26.80 -7.55 27.37
CA GLY A 86 -27.75 -6.46 27.10
C GLY A 86 -27.70 -5.31 28.11
N ASP A 87 -27.43 -5.60 29.39
CA ASP A 87 -27.30 -4.56 30.43
C ASP A 87 -26.03 -3.71 30.21
N ILE A 88 -24.97 -4.33 29.67
CA ILE A 88 -23.71 -3.67 29.35
C ILE A 88 -23.87 -2.72 28.16
N GLU A 89 -24.60 -3.15 27.13
CA GLU A 89 -24.87 -2.35 25.93
C GLU A 89 -25.75 -1.14 26.25
N GLU A 90 -26.81 -1.33 27.05
CA GLU A 90 -27.68 -0.24 27.48
C GLU A 90 -26.91 0.76 28.36
N PHE A 91 -26.14 0.26 29.32
CA PHE A 91 -25.29 1.12 30.15
C PHE A 91 -24.28 1.91 29.30
N SER A 92 -23.62 1.25 28.34
CA SER A 92 -22.68 1.89 27.42
C SER A 92 -23.37 2.97 26.59
N ARG A 93 -24.57 2.71 26.06
CA ARG A 93 -25.37 3.72 25.34
C ARG A 93 -25.71 4.93 26.23
N THR A 94 -26.13 4.71 27.48
CA THR A 94 -26.44 5.82 28.40
C THR A 94 -25.21 6.66 28.75
N LEU A 95 -24.02 6.05 28.79
CA LEU A 95 -22.76 6.77 28.98
C LEU A 95 -22.39 7.59 27.74
N LEU A 96 -22.55 7.04 26.54
CA LEU A 96 -22.28 7.74 25.28
C LEU A 96 -23.22 8.94 25.10
N GLN A 97 -24.49 8.81 25.47
CA GLN A 97 -25.47 9.92 25.40
C GLN A 97 -25.12 11.13 26.27
N LYS A 98 -24.32 10.95 27.33
CA LYS A 98 -23.94 12.02 28.26
C LYS A 98 -22.73 12.83 27.81
N ARG A 99 -22.06 12.42 26.72
CA ARG A 99 -20.82 13.03 26.24
C ARG A 99 -21.01 13.61 24.84
N GLN A 100 -20.49 14.82 24.61
CA GLN A 100 -20.39 15.37 23.27
C GLN A 100 -19.18 14.75 22.56
N PHE A 101 -19.42 14.14 21.40
CA PHE A 101 -18.38 13.62 20.53
C PHE A 101 -18.14 14.57 19.37
N PHE A 102 -16.92 14.53 18.84
CA PHE A 102 -16.46 15.32 17.71
C PHE A 102 -15.78 14.41 16.71
N HIS A 103 -15.98 14.73 15.44
CA HIS A 103 -15.21 14.18 14.32
C HIS A 103 -13.72 14.50 14.51
N SER A 104 -12.86 13.49 14.37
CA SER A 104 -11.41 13.61 14.59
C SER A 104 -10.75 14.55 13.58
N HIS A 105 -11.13 14.48 12.30
CA HIS A 105 -10.50 15.26 11.23
C HIS A 105 -11.08 16.68 11.13
N ARG A 106 -12.37 16.85 11.46
CA ARG A 106 -13.10 18.11 11.23
C ARG A 106 -13.36 18.91 12.50
N ALA A 107 -13.15 18.33 13.68
CA ALA A 107 -13.49 18.89 14.98
C ALA A 107 -14.97 19.37 15.08
N GLN A 108 -15.86 18.80 14.26
CA GLN A 108 -17.28 19.14 14.23
C GLN A 108 -18.08 18.19 15.14
N PRO A 109 -19.13 18.68 15.83
CA PRO A 109 -19.99 17.85 16.66
C PRO A 109 -20.52 16.64 15.89
N MET A 110 -20.47 15.47 16.50
CA MET A 110 -21.00 14.23 15.94
C MET A 110 -22.44 14.01 16.41
N ALA A 111 -23.30 13.57 15.50
CA ALA A 111 -24.67 13.21 15.83
C ALA A 111 -24.69 11.87 16.59
N LEU A 112 -25.62 11.72 17.54
CA LEU A 112 -25.66 10.57 18.44
C LEU A 112 -25.85 9.23 17.70
N ASP A 113 -26.62 9.22 16.62
CA ASP A 113 -26.79 8.09 15.73
C ASP A 113 -25.47 7.64 15.08
N GLN A 114 -24.62 8.59 14.70
CA GLN A 114 -23.30 8.31 14.15
C GLN A 114 -22.32 7.83 15.23
N VAL A 115 -22.41 8.35 16.46
CA VAL A 115 -21.62 7.85 17.62
C VAL A 115 -21.97 6.41 17.96
N LEU A 116 -23.24 6.04 17.80
CA LEU A 116 -23.74 4.69 18.07
C LEU A 116 -23.61 3.75 16.85
N SER A 117 -23.14 4.26 15.72
CA SER A 117 -22.95 3.49 14.50
C SER A 117 -21.56 2.86 14.50
N ASP A 118 -21.47 1.59 14.07
CA ASP A 118 -20.19 0.90 13.85
C ASP A 118 -19.43 1.42 12.62
N ARG A 119 -20.06 2.28 11.81
CA ARG A 119 -19.46 2.87 10.62
C ARG A 119 -18.60 4.09 10.96
N ASP A 120 -17.28 3.94 10.81
CA ASP A 120 -16.32 5.05 10.83
C ASP A 120 -16.13 5.61 9.41
N SER A 121 -16.69 6.80 9.16
CA SER A 121 -16.57 7.49 7.86
C SER A 121 -15.26 8.27 7.71
N GLU A 122 -14.46 8.43 8.77
CA GLU A 122 -13.23 9.22 8.73
C GLU A 122 -12.01 8.40 8.27
N ASP A 123 -12.08 7.06 8.33
CA ASP A 123 -11.03 6.13 7.89
C ASP A 123 -11.12 5.76 6.39
N GLU A 124 -12.06 6.33 5.64
CA GLU A 124 -12.14 6.12 4.19
C GLU A 124 -10.96 6.86 3.52
N VAL A 125 -9.92 6.12 3.11
CA VAL A 125 -8.79 6.64 2.31
C VAL A 125 -9.32 7.15 0.98
N ASP A 126 -9.03 8.41 0.66
CA ASP A 126 -9.41 9.01 -0.62
C ASP A 126 -8.59 8.38 -1.76
N ASP A 127 -9.23 7.47 -2.50
CA ASP A 127 -8.60 6.73 -3.58
C ASP A 127 -8.11 7.63 -4.72
N ASP A 128 -8.77 8.76 -4.97
CA ASP A 128 -8.41 9.70 -6.04
C ASP A 128 -7.15 10.49 -5.67
N ILE A 129 -7.03 10.90 -4.40
CA ILE A 129 -5.82 11.54 -3.87
C ILE A 129 -4.65 10.55 -3.94
N ALA A 130 -4.86 9.32 -3.50
CA ALA A 130 -3.81 8.31 -3.52
C ALA A 130 -3.39 7.92 -4.95
N ASP A 131 -4.32 7.89 -5.91
CA ASP A 131 -4.00 7.69 -7.32
C ASP A 131 -3.18 8.86 -7.90
N PHE A 132 -3.49 10.09 -7.49
CA PHE A 132 -2.74 11.27 -7.90
C PHE A 132 -1.31 11.27 -7.35
N GLU A 133 -1.14 10.95 -6.06
CA GLU A 133 0.16 10.87 -5.41
C GLU A 133 1.05 9.76 -5.97
N ASP A 134 0.46 8.59 -6.27
CA ASP A 134 1.16 7.46 -6.90
C ASP A 134 1.69 7.85 -8.29
N ARG A 135 0.87 8.49 -9.13
CA ARG A 135 1.33 8.99 -10.45
C ARG A 135 2.46 9.98 -10.32
N ARG A 136 2.36 10.90 -9.35
CA ARG A 136 3.39 11.90 -9.10
C ARG A 136 4.71 11.23 -8.67
N MET A 137 4.67 10.29 -7.73
CA MET A 137 5.88 9.57 -7.30
C MET A 137 6.49 8.74 -8.42
N LEU A 138 5.66 8.08 -9.25
CA LEU A 138 6.16 7.30 -10.38
C LEU A 138 6.87 8.17 -11.42
N ASP A 139 6.48 9.44 -11.57
CA ASP A 139 7.11 10.34 -12.54
C ASP A 139 8.58 10.62 -12.22
N ASP A 140 8.97 10.61 -10.95
CA ASP A 140 10.35 10.87 -10.50
C ASP A 140 11.37 9.79 -10.92
N PHE A 141 10.93 8.59 -11.32
CA PHE A 141 11.84 7.51 -11.77
C PHE A 141 12.32 7.73 -13.20
N VAL A 142 13.59 8.09 -13.38
CA VAL A 142 14.17 8.38 -14.71
C VAL A 142 14.51 7.13 -15.54
N ASP A 143 14.64 5.99 -14.89
CA ASP A 143 15.02 4.70 -15.48
C ASP A 143 13.83 3.81 -15.83
N VAL A 144 12.61 4.24 -15.50
CA VAL A 144 11.36 3.54 -15.81
C VAL A 144 10.67 4.21 -16.99
N THR A 145 10.23 3.43 -17.96
CA THR A 145 9.54 3.97 -19.15
C THR A 145 8.13 4.46 -18.81
N LYS A 146 7.56 5.32 -19.66
CA LYS A 146 6.21 5.85 -19.46
C LYS A 146 5.14 4.75 -19.40
N ASP A 147 5.27 3.72 -20.24
CA ASP A 147 4.31 2.61 -20.29
C ASP A 147 4.42 1.70 -19.06
N GLU A 148 5.63 1.48 -18.54
CA GLU A 148 5.85 0.77 -17.28
C GLU A 148 5.26 1.53 -16.09
N LYS A 149 5.49 2.86 -16.02
CA LYS A 149 4.87 3.70 -14.98
C LYS A 149 3.35 3.64 -15.05
N GLN A 150 2.77 3.74 -16.25
CA GLN A 150 1.32 3.62 -16.43
C GLN A 150 0.81 2.27 -15.95
N PHE A 151 1.48 1.17 -16.31
CA PHE A 151 1.11 -0.16 -15.86
C PHE A 151 1.22 -0.30 -14.33
N MET A 152 2.32 0.18 -13.73
CA MET A 152 2.53 0.18 -12.29
C MET A 152 1.40 0.94 -11.58
N HIS A 153 1.03 2.11 -12.09
CA HIS A 153 -0.08 2.89 -11.55
C HIS A 153 -1.41 2.12 -11.58
N LEU A 154 -1.76 1.51 -12.71
CA LEU A 154 -2.98 0.70 -12.83
C LEU A 154 -3.01 -0.43 -11.80
N TRP A 155 -1.89 -1.15 -11.66
CA TRP A 155 -1.79 -2.25 -10.71
C TRP A 155 -1.85 -1.77 -9.25
N ASN A 156 -1.14 -0.68 -8.91
CA ASN A 156 -1.14 -0.10 -7.57
C ASN A 156 -2.54 0.38 -7.17
N SER A 157 -3.22 1.10 -8.07
CA SER A 157 -4.60 1.56 -7.88
C SER A 157 -5.54 0.37 -7.65
N PHE A 158 -5.43 -0.68 -8.47
CA PHE A 158 -6.23 -1.89 -8.33
C PHE A 158 -6.02 -2.61 -6.99
N VAL A 159 -4.75 -2.81 -6.58
CA VAL A 159 -4.40 -3.48 -5.32
C VAL A 159 -4.98 -2.74 -4.12
N ARG A 160 -4.93 -1.40 -4.11
CA ARG A 160 -5.52 -0.57 -3.05
C ARG A 160 -7.05 -0.70 -3.04
N LYS A 161 -7.70 -0.41 -4.18
CA LYS A 161 -9.18 -0.41 -4.30
C LYS A 161 -9.80 -1.78 -3.97
N GLN A 162 -9.13 -2.87 -4.34
CA GLN A 162 -9.60 -4.24 -4.06
C GLN A 162 -9.08 -4.82 -2.74
N ARG A 163 -8.32 -4.03 -1.95
CA ARG A 163 -7.75 -4.43 -0.65
C ARG A 163 -7.02 -5.78 -0.72
N VAL A 164 -6.11 -5.92 -1.68
CA VAL A 164 -5.30 -7.14 -1.85
C VAL A 164 -4.22 -7.17 -0.77
N LEU A 165 -4.51 -7.80 0.38
CA LEU A 165 -3.64 -7.77 1.57
C LEU A 165 -2.69 -8.98 1.72
N ALA A 166 -2.89 -10.05 0.97
CA ALA A 166 -2.16 -11.31 1.15
C ALA A 166 -1.74 -11.93 -0.18
N ASP A 167 -0.61 -12.64 -0.17
CA ASP A 167 -0.08 -13.37 -1.33
C ASP A 167 -1.09 -14.37 -1.91
N GLY A 168 -1.90 -15.00 -1.04
CA GLY A 168 -2.97 -15.91 -1.45
C GLY A 168 -4.07 -15.25 -2.30
N HIS A 169 -4.17 -13.92 -2.30
CA HIS A 169 -5.12 -13.18 -3.13
C HIS A 169 -4.59 -12.91 -4.55
N ILE A 170 -3.29 -13.05 -4.79
CA ILE A 170 -2.66 -12.67 -6.07
C ILE A 170 -3.28 -13.40 -7.27
N PRO A 171 -3.55 -14.72 -7.24
CA PRO A 171 -4.18 -15.38 -8.37
C PRO A 171 -5.55 -14.80 -8.73
N TRP A 172 -6.40 -14.57 -7.72
CA TRP A 172 -7.70 -13.93 -7.91
C TRP A 172 -7.56 -12.49 -8.42
N ALA A 173 -6.63 -11.74 -7.84
CA ALA A 173 -6.34 -10.36 -8.23
C ALA A 173 -5.93 -10.25 -9.70
N CYS A 174 -5.11 -11.18 -10.20
CA CYS A 174 -4.71 -11.20 -11.61
C CYS A 174 -5.89 -11.43 -12.57
N GLU A 175 -6.81 -12.34 -12.23
CA GLU A 175 -8.02 -12.56 -13.03
C GLU A 175 -8.95 -11.36 -13.02
N ALA A 176 -9.18 -10.78 -11.83
CA ALA A 176 -10.02 -9.60 -11.67
C ALA A 176 -9.42 -8.37 -12.35
N PHE A 177 -8.10 -8.17 -12.28
CA PHE A 177 -7.38 -7.11 -12.99
C PHE A 177 -7.53 -7.25 -14.51
N SER A 178 -7.36 -8.46 -15.04
CA SER A 178 -7.50 -8.73 -16.48
C SER A 178 -8.92 -8.45 -17.00
N LYS A 179 -9.94 -8.67 -16.15
CA LYS A 179 -11.34 -8.33 -16.48
C LYS A 179 -11.59 -6.82 -16.40
N LEU A 180 -11.06 -6.15 -15.38
CA LEU A 180 -11.29 -4.71 -15.18
C LEU A 180 -10.59 -3.86 -16.26
N HIS A 181 -9.32 -4.16 -16.54
CA HIS A 181 -8.48 -3.39 -17.47
C HIS A 181 -8.33 -4.06 -18.84
N GLY A 182 -9.13 -5.08 -19.15
CA GLY A 182 -8.98 -5.87 -20.37
C GLY A 182 -9.00 -5.04 -21.66
N GLN A 183 -9.90 -4.05 -21.74
CA GLN A 183 -9.98 -3.13 -22.88
C GLN A 183 -8.73 -2.25 -23.01
N GLU A 184 -8.26 -1.64 -21.91
CA GLU A 184 -7.07 -0.79 -21.89
C GLU A 184 -5.81 -1.59 -22.28
N LEU A 185 -5.68 -2.81 -21.76
CA LEU A 185 -4.59 -3.72 -22.09
C LEU A 185 -4.60 -4.09 -23.57
N VAL A 186 -5.75 -4.46 -24.15
CA VAL A 186 -5.82 -4.86 -25.56
C VAL A 186 -5.59 -3.69 -26.52
N GLN A 187 -5.99 -2.47 -26.14
CA GLN A 187 -5.81 -1.27 -26.97
C GLN A 187 -4.37 -0.74 -26.96
N ALA A 188 -3.61 -0.96 -25.89
CA ALA A 188 -2.25 -0.46 -25.71
C ALA A 188 -1.22 -1.61 -25.68
N PRO A 189 -0.55 -1.94 -26.81
CA PRO A 189 0.38 -3.06 -26.88
C PRO A 189 1.53 -3.00 -25.86
N ALA A 190 2.05 -1.80 -25.56
CA ALA A 190 3.15 -1.64 -24.61
C ALA A 190 2.72 -1.99 -23.17
N ILE A 191 1.53 -1.56 -22.74
CA ILE A 191 0.98 -1.88 -21.41
C ILE A 191 0.65 -3.37 -21.33
N PHE A 192 0.13 -3.98 -22.41
CA PHE A 192 -0.07 -5.43 -22.49
C PHE A 192 1.24 -6.21 -22.28
N TRP A 193 2.34 -5.76 -22.89
CA TRP A 193 3.65 -6.38 -22.68
C TRP A 193 4.12 -6.23 -21.23
N CYS A 194 3.93 -5.07 -20.60
CA CYS A 194 4.22 -4.86 -19.19
C CYS A 194 3.44 -5.84 -18.30
N TRP A 195 2.14 -6.01 -18.57
CA TRP A 195 1.29 -6.98 -17.87
C TRP A 195 1.81 -8.43 -18.01
N ARG A 196 2.24 -8.84 -19.21
CA ARG A 196 2.80 -10.19 -19.41
C ARG A 196 4.11 -10.40 -18.65
N LEU A 197 5.01 -9.43 -18.69
CA LEU A 197 6.27 -9.49 -17.92
C LEU A 197 5.99 -9.54 -16.42
N PHE A 198 5.00 -8.79 -15.95
CA PHE A 198 4.57 -8.82 -14.57
C PHE A 198 4.00 -10.19 -14.16
N MET A 199 3.13 -10.81 -14.95
CA MET A 199 2.66 -12.18 -14.69
C MET A 199 3.80 -13.21 -14.63
N ILE A 200 4.80 -13.09 -15.51
CA ILE A 200 6.01 -13.93 -15.47
C ILE A 200 6.81 -13.69 -14.19
N LYS A 201 6.91 -12.44 -13.73
CA LYS A 201 7.56 -12.11 -12.46
C LYS A 201 6.82 -12.77 -11.29
N LEU A 202 5.49 -12.67 -11.22
CA LEU A 202 4.68 -13.32 -10.18
C LEU A 202 4.83 -14.84 -10.20
N TRP A 203 4.87 -15.44 -11.39
CA TRP A 203 5.16 -16.86 -11.56
C TRP A 203 6.50 -17.25 -10.94
N ASN A 204 7.56 -16.52 -11.28
CA ASN A 204 8.92 -16.82 -10.82
C ASN A 204 9.05 -16.71 -9.29
N HIS A 205 8.22 -15.89 -8.65
CA HIS A 205 8.15 -15.76 -7.19
C HIS A 205 7.17 -16.76 -6.53
N GLY A 206 6.52 -17.64 -7.30
CA GLY A 206 5.56 -18.63 -6.78
C GLY A 206 4.22 -18.05 -6.35
N LEU A 207 3.91 -16.81 -6.75
CA LEU A 207 2.66 -16.11 -6.43
C LEU A 207 1.55 -16.38 -7.46
N LEU A 208 1.89 -17.00 -8.59
CA LEU A 208 0.96 -17.26 -9.70
C LEU A 208 1.22 -18.65 -10.30
N ASP A 209 0.16 -19.36 -10.69
CA ASP A 209 0.21 -20.70 -11.29
C ASP A 209 -0.28 -20.72 -12.76
N ALA A 210 -0.11 -21.87 -13.44
CA ALA A 210 -0.25 -21.95 -14.92
C ALA A 210 -1.69 -21.85 -15.33
N ARG A 211 -2.56 -22.38 -14.47
CA ARG A 211 -3.98 -22.26 -14.63
C ARG A 211 -4.39 -20.79 -14.62
N THR A 212 -4.00 -20.02 -13.61
CA THR A 212 -4.39 -18.61 -13.52
C THR A 212 -3.81 -17.78 -14.65
N MET A 213 -2.54 -17.98 -15.00
CA MET A 213 -1.94 -17.27 -16.13
C MET A 213 -2.68 -17.55 -17.45
N ASN A 214 -3.09 -18.81 -17.68
CA ASN A 214 -3.90 -19.17 -18.83
C ASN A 214 -5.31 -18.55 -18.78
N SER A 215 -5.97 -18.56 -17.61
CA SER A 215 -7.26 -17.90 -17.39
C SER A 215 -7.21 -16.41 -17.77
N CYS A 216 -6.19 -15.68 -17.30
CA CYS A 216 -5.99 -14.26 -17.62
C CYS A 216 -5.82 -14.05 -19.14
N ASN A 217 -5.04 -14.91 -19.81
CA ASN A 217 -4.86 -14.81 -21.25
C ASN A 217 -6.17 -15.06 -22.01
N LEU A 218 -6.96 -16.06 -21.62
CA LEU A 218 -8.26 -16.33 -22.24
C LEU A 218 -9.24 -15.15 -22.10
N VAL A 219 -9.24 -14.49 -20.94
CA VAL A 219 -10.03 -13.26 -20.73
C VAL A 219 -9.61 -12.17 -21.72
N LEU A 220 -8.31 -11.94 -21.88
CA LEU A 220 -7.79 -10.90 -22.77
C LEU A 220 -8.00 -11.24 -24.26
N GLU A 221 -7.99 -12.52 -24.63
CA GLU A 221 -8.35 -12.96 -25.98
C GLU A 221 -9.81 -12.67 -26.31
N GLY A 222 -10.72 -12.81 -25.33
CA GLY A 222 -12.12 -12.40 -25.46
C GLY A 222 -12.25 -10.94 -25.89
N TYR A 223 -11.59 -10.03 -25.16
CA TYR A 223 -11.60 -8.61 -25.49
C TYR A 223 -10.98 -8.28 -26.86
N ARG A 224 -9.92 -8.98 -27.26
CA ARG A 224 -9.30 -8.79 -28.59
C ARG A 224 -10.24 -9.17 -29.74
N ASN A 225 -11.05 -10.19 -29.55
CA ASN A 225 -12.03 -10.62 -30.55
C ASN A 225 -13.17 -9.59 -30.66
N GLU A 226 -13.68 -9.09 -29.53
CA GLU A 226 -14.72 -8.05 -29.50
C GLU A 226 -14.29 -6.73 -30.18
N VAL A 227 -13.06 -6.27 -29.94
CA VAL A 227 -12.50 -5.09 -30.63
C VAL A 227 -12.39 -5.34 -32.14
N SER A 228 -12.07 -6.56 -32.55
CA SER A 228 -11.96 -6.92 -33.97
C SER A 228 -13.31 -6.98 -34.67
N ASP A 229 -14.38 -7.35 -33.97
CA ASP A 229 -15.74 -7.43 -34.51
C ASP A 229 -16.39 -6.04 -34.59
N THR A 230 -16.17 -5.18 -33.60
CA THR A 230 -16.64 -3.78 -33.63
C THR A 230 -15.97 -2.95 -34.72
N MET A 231 -14.73 -3.24 -35.10
CA MET A 231 -14.04 -2.58 -36.22
C MET A 231 -14.52 -3.05 -37.61
N LYS A 232 -15.27 -4.15 -37.70
CA LYS A 232 -15.77 -4.72 -38.97
C LYS A 232 -17.23 -4.38 -39.26
N SER A 233 -17.96 -3.83 -38.29
CA SER A 233 -19.37 -3.41 -38.44
C SER A 233 -19.48 -1.93 -38.78
#